data_AF-A0A8T4YJZ5-F1
#
_entry.id   AF-A0A8T4YJZ5-F1
#
_cell.length_a   1.000
_cell.length_b   1.000
_cell.length_c   1.000
_cell.angle_alpha   90.00
_cell.angle_beta   90.00
_cell.angle_gamma   90.00
#
_symmetry.space_group_name_H-M   'P 1'
#
loop_
_entity.id
_entity.type
_entity.pdbx_description
1 polymer ?
#
loop_
_entity_poly.entity_id
_entity_poly.type
_entity_poly.pdbx_seq_one_letter_code
_entity_poly.pdbx_strand_id
1 'polypeptide(L)'
;TDLILTAIETKPSVIILTGNIYPSRSVLNSAEEKSIPVLLVPDDTYTTVTKLEFLTGRIVPSPKSMKKIQLTKKIIGEYVNWKRILDDFVESKRKRGNA
;
A
#
# COMPACT_ATOMS: atom_id res chain seq x y z
N THR A 1 14.68 16.16 -16.00
CA THR A 1 15.66 15.05 -15.93
C THR A 1 16.46 15.11 -14.66
N ASP A 2 17.04 16.26 -14.31
CA ASP A 2 17.90 16.43 -13.14
C ASP A 2 17.23 16.02 -11.82
N LEU A 3 15.97 16.39 -11.63
CA LEU A 3 15.19 15.99 -10.45
C LEU A 3 15.15 14.45 -10.25
N ILE A 4 15.01 13.69 -11.34
CA ILE A 4 14.93 12.22 -11.26
C ILE A 4 16.31 11.64 -10.93
N LEU A 5 17.38 12.19 -11.52
CA LEU A 5 18.75 11.79 -11.20
C LEU A 5 19.07 12.07 -9.71
N THR A 6 18.70 13.25 -9.19
CA THR A 6 18.85 13.56 -7.77
C THR A 6 18.02 12.63 -6.89
N ALA A 7 16.80 12.26 -7.31
CA ALA A 7 15.98 11.30 -6.58
C ALA A 7 16.65 9.92 -6.51
N ILE A 8 17.26 9.46 -7.61
CA ILE A 8 18.03 8.19 -7.66
C ILE A 8 19.17 8.19 -6.62
N GLU A 9 19.84 9.33 -6.39
CA GLU A 9 20.91 9.44 -5.37
C GLU A 9 20.44 9.17 -3.95
N THR A 10 19.15 9.43 -3.65
CA THR A 10 18.59 9.18 -2.31
C THR A 10 18.35 7.69 -2.02
N LYS A 11 18.64 6.81 -2.98
CA LYS A 11 18.46 5.34 -2.91
C LYS A 11 17.03 4.91 -2.52
N PRO A 12 16.00 5.40 -3.25
CA PRO A 12 14.63 4.96 -3.04
C PRO A 12 14.48 3.47 -3.37
N SER A 13 13.46 2.82 -2.80
CA SER A 13 13.15 1.43 -3.13
C SER A 13 12.62 1.24 -4.56
N VAL A 14 12.01 2.29 -5.14
CA VAL A 14 11.45 2.30 -6.50
C VAL A 14 11.21 3.76 -6.93
N ILE A 15 11.30 4.03 -8.23
CA ILE A 15 10.86 5.28 -8.85
C ILE A 15 9.63 5.02 -9.70
N ILE A 16 8.57 5.80 -9.51
CA ILE A 16 7.34 5.71 -10.29
C ILE A 16 7.22 6.99 -11.12
N LEU A 17 7.15 6.82 -12.44
CA LEU A 17 7.00 7.90 -13.42
C LEU A 17 5.58 7.89 -13.97
N THR A 18 4.84 8.95 -13.69
CA THR A 18 3.39 9.08 -13.96
C THR A 18 3.13 9.80 -15.28
N GLY A 19 1.89 9.73 -15.78
CA GLY A 19 1.45 10.42 -16.98
C GLY A 19 2.21 10.02 -18.25
N ASN A 20 2.79 8.81 -18.28
CA ASN A 20 3.70 8.36 -19.33
C ASN A 20 4.91 9.29 -19.55
N ILE A 21 5.46 9.89 -18.49
CA ILE A 21 6.72 10.64 -18.57
C ILE A 21 7.87 9.65 -18.76
N TYR A 22 8.30 9.47 -20.01
CA TYR A 22 9.42 8.60 -20.33
C TYR A 22 10.74 9.19 -19.84
N PRO A 23 11.54 8.42 -19.07
CA PRO A 23 12.83 8.87 -18.60
C PRO A 23 13.84 8.92 -19.75
N SER A 24 14.86 9.77 -19.62
CA SER A 24 16.00 9.76 -20.53
C SER A 24 16.87 8.50 -20.33
N ARG A 25 17.71 8.17 -21.33
CA ARG A 25 18.69 7.08 -21.22
C ARG A 25 19.60 7.21 -20.00
N SER A 26 20.03 8.43 -19.68
CA SER A 26 20.89 8.69 -18.51
C SER A 26 20.21 8.33 -17.18
N VAL A 27 18.90 8.62 -17.06
CA VAL A 27 18.10 8.23 -15.88
C VAL A 27 18.00 6.71 -15.78
N LEU A 28 17.72 6.02 -16.89
CA LEU A 28 17.61 4.57 -16.92
C LEU A 28 18.94 3.90 -16.54
N ASN A 29 20.05 4.34 -17.13
CA ASN A 29 21.38 3.80 -16.81
C ASN A 29 21.73 4.01 -15.32
N SER A 30 21.46 5.20 -14.77
CA SER A 30 21.74 5.48 -13.36
C SER A 30 20.88 4.63 -12.41
N ALA A 31 19.61 4.40 -12.75
CA ALA A 31 18.73 3.53 -11.99
C ALA A 31 19.20 2.06 -12.06
N GLU A 32 19.63 1.59 -13.23
CA GLU A 32 20.16 0.24 -13.45
C GLU A 32 21.45 0.01 -12.66
N GLU A 33 22.42 0.93 -12.74
CA GLU A 33 23.68 0.88 -11.99
C GLU A 33 23.45 0.76 -10.47
N LYS A 34 22.39 1.40 -9.96
CA LYS A 34 22.02 1.36 -8.54
C LYS A 34 20.98 0.30 -8.19
N SER A 35 20.59 -0.53 -9.16
CA SER A 35 19.57 -1.57 -8.98
C SER A 35 18.24 -1.04 -8.44
N ILE A 36 17.85 0.17 -8.85
CA ILE A 36 16.59 0.82 -8.47
C ILE A 36 15.56 0.56 -9.57
N PRO A 37 14.43 -0.11 -9.26
CA PRO A 37 13.38 -0.32 -10.24
C PRO A 37 12.74 1.01 -10.68
N VAL A 38 12.45 1.13 -11.98
CA VAL A 38 11.69 2.25 -12.55
C VAL A 38 10.39 1.71 -13.15
N LEU A 39 9.26 2.23 -12.69
CA LEU A 39 7.94 1.88 -13.18
C LEU A 39 7.31 3.06 -13.91
N LEU A 40 6.93 2.88 -15.17
CA LEU A 40 6.14 3.85 -15.92
C LEU A 40 4.67 3.50 -15.79
N VAL A 41 3.84 4.49 -15.47
CA VAL A 41 2.39 4.33 -15.35
C VAL A 41 1.64 5.37 -16.19
N PRO A 42 0.49 5.01 -16.77
CA PRO A 42 -0.31 5.94 -17.58
C PRO A 42 -1.10 6.95 -16.74
N ASP A 43 -1.38 6.62 -15.48
CA ASP A 43 -2.16 7.48 -14.58
C ASP A 43 -1.37 8.74 -14.20
N ASP A 44 -2.08 9.84 -13.90
CA ASP A 44 -1.47 11.04 -13.33
C ASP A 44 -0.95 10.81 -11.90
N THR A 45 -0.21 11.77 -11.36
CA THR A 45 0.39 11.69 -10.02
C THR A 45 -0.63 11.49 -8.91
N TYR A 46 -1.75 12.21 -8.95
CA TYR A 46 -2.78 12.11 -7.92
C TYR A 46 -3.41 10.71 -7.94
N THR A 47 -3.89 10.28 -9.10
CA THR A 47 -4.49 8.95 -9.28
C THR A 47 -3.52 7.83 -8.88
N THR A 48 -2.25 7.95 -9.26
CA THR A 48 -1.20 6.97 -8.89
C THR A 48 -1.02 6.89 -7.37
N VAL A 49 -0.90 8.03 -6.69
CA VAL A 49 -0.75 8.06 -5.22
C VAL A 49 -1.96 7.44 -4.53
N THR A 50 -3.18 7.80 -4.96
CA THR A 50 -4.41 7.20 -4.40
C THR A 50 -4.43 5.69 -4.58
N LYS A 51 -4.01 5.15 -5.73
CA LYS A 51 -3.89 3.69 -5.94
C LYS A 51 -2.87 3.05 -5.00
N LEU A 52 -1.74 3.72 -4.75
CA LEU A 52 -0.71 3.23 -3.82
C LEU A 52 -1.21 3.20 -2.37
N GLU A 53 -2.03 4.16 -1.95
CA GLU A 53 -2.60 4.18 -0.60
C GLU A 53 -3.37 2.89 -0.28
N PHE A 54 -4.12 2.34 -1.24
CA PHE A 54 -4.82 1.06 -1.09
C PHE A 54 -3.89 -0.16 -0.91
N LEU A 55 -2.62 -0.05 -1.33
CA LEU A 55 -1.61 -1.10 -1.11
C LEU A 55 -1.00 -1.01 0.28
N THR A 56 -0.98 0.18 0.89
CA THR A 56 -0.46 0.39 2.24
C THR A 56 -1.39 -0.23 3.30
N GLY A 57 -0.83 -0.68 4.42
CA GLY A 57 -1.62 -1.23 5.53
C GLY A 57 -2.17 -2.65 5.31
N ARG A 58 -2.02 -3.26 4.13
CA ARG A 58 -2.42 -4.66 3.92
C ARG A 58 -1.58 -5.61 4.79
N ILE A 59 -2.28 -6.33 5.67
CA ILE A 59 -1.74 -7.47 6.38
C ILE A 59 -2.07 -8.70 5.54
N VAL A 60 -1.07 -9.25 4.86
CA VAL A 60 -1.22 -10.52 4.13
C VAL A 60 -0.85 -11.69 5.04
N PRO A 61 -1.53 -12.84 4.96
CA PRO A 61 -1.18 -14.03 5.74
C PRO A 61 0.11 -14.69 5.22
N SER A 62 1.25 -14.05 5.49
CA SER A 62 2.59 -14.50 5.10
C SER A 62 3.58 -14.39 6.26
N PRO A 63 4.70 -15.14 6.25
CA PRO A 63 5.73 -15.05 7.30
C PRO A 63 6.24 -13.61 7.53
N LYS A 64 6.36 -12.82 6.46
CA LYS A 64 6.80 -11.42 6.50
C LYS A 64 5.87 -10.50 7.29
N SER A 65 4.60 -10.88 7.45
CA SER A 65 3.58 -10.07 8.13
C SER A 65 3.26 -10.55 9.54
N MET A 66 3.92 -11.61 10.03
CA MET A 66 3.58 -12.23 11.33
C MET A 66 3.65 -11.26 12.50
N LYS A 67 4.62 -10.34 12.52
CA LYS A 67 4.70 -9.29 13.55
C LYS A 67 3.47 -8.38 13.54
N LYS A 68 3.04 -7.94 12.36
CA LYS A 68 1.83 -7.11 12.19
C LYS A 68 0.58 -7.88 12.62
N ILE A 69 0.44 -9.14 12.20
CA ILE A 69 -0.69 -10.02 12.56
C ILE A 69 -0.81 -10.16 14.08
N GLN A 70 0.30 -10.46 14.76
CA GLN A 70 0.31 -10.62 16.21
C GLN A 70 -0.06 -9.33 16.94
N LEU A 71 0.51 -8.19 16.53
CA LEU A 71 0.17 -6.89 17.08
C LEU A 71 -1.31 -6.55 16.88
N THR A 72 -1.85 -6.77 15.69
CA THR A 72 -3.27 -6.54 15.40
C THR A 72 -4.17 -7.43 16.26
N LYS A 73 -3.85 -8.72 16.41
CA LYS A 73 -4.59 -9.62 17.30
C LYS A 73 -4.58 -9.13 18.75
N LYS A 74 -3.43 -8.65 19.23
CA LYS A 74 -3.29 -8.08 20.58
C LYS A 74 -4.18 -6.84 20.76
N ILE A 75 -4.05 -5.85 19.87
CA ILE A 75 -4.81 -4.59 19.95
C ILE A 75 -6.32 -4.86 19.87
N ILE A 76 -6.76 -5.73 18.97
CA ILE A 76 -8.19 -6.10 18.87
C ILE A 76 -8.64 -6.80 20.16
N GLY A 77 -7.85 -7.74 20.69
CA GLY A 77 -8.17 -8.43 21.93
C GLY A 77 -8.28 -7.52 23.15
N GLU A 78 -7.46 -6.46 23.22
CA GLU A 78 -7.42 -5.53 24.34
C GLU A 78 -8.47 -4.41 24.25
N TYR A 79 -8.72 -3.89 23.05
CA TYR A 79 -9.46 -2.65 22.86
C TYR A 79 -10.77 -2.78 22.08
N VAL A 80 -11.09 -3.96 21.53
CA VAL A 80 -12.30 -4.18 20.73
C VAL A 80 -13.15 -5.29 21.34
N ASN A 81 -14.36 -4.94 21.80
CA ASN A 81 -15.36 -5.92 22.20
C ASN A 81 -16.05 -6.51 20.95
N TRP A 82 -15.31 -7.32 20.19
CA TRP A 82 -15.75 -7.90 18.93
C TRP A 82 -16.92 -8.87 19.09
N LYS A 83 -17.04 -9.52 20.26
CA LYS A 83 -18.19 -10.39 20.58
C LYS A 83 -19.49 -9.60 20.58
N ARG A 84 -19.53 -8.48 21.32
CA ARG A 84 -20.70 -7.60 21.33
C ARG A 84 -21.06 -7.11 19.93
N ILE A 85 -20.06 -6.69 19.15
CA ILE A 85 -20.27 -6.24 17.76
C ILE A 85 -20.92 -7.35 16.90
N LEU A 86 -20.48 -8.60 17.05
CA LEU A 86 -21.07 -9.73 16.33
C LEU A 86 -22.49 -10.04 16.81
N ASP A 87 -22.72 -10.03 18.11
CA ASP A 87 -24.04 -10.29 18.70
C ASP A 87 -25.06 -9.24 18.21
N ASP A 88 -24.70 -7.96 18.28
CA ASP A 88 -25.50 -6.83 17.80
C ASP A 88 -25.81 -6.97 16.29
N PHE A 89 -24.82 -7.41 15.50
CA PHE A 89 -24.99 -7.63 14.06
C PHE A 89 -25.97 -8.77 13.76
N VAL A 90 -25.85 -9.90 14.45
CA VAL A 90 -26.73 -11.07 14.29
C VAL A 90 -28.17 -10.72 14.69
N GLU A 91 -28.35 -10.01 15.80
CA GLU A 91 -29.67 -9.56 16.25
C GLU A 91 -30.32 -8.61 15.24
N SER A 92 -29.55 -7.66 14.71
CA SER A 92 -30.00 -6.72 13.68
C SER A 92 -30.42 -7.42 12.38
N LYS A 93 -29.75 -8.52 12.01
CA LYS A 93 -30.12 -9.33 10.84
C LYS A 93 -31.40 -10.13 11.09
N ARG A 94 -31.58 -10.72 12.27
CA ARG A 94 -32.81 -11.44 12.64
C ARG A 94 -34.04 -10.53 12.63
N LYS A 95 -33.93 -9.31 13.17
CA LYS A 95 -35.02 -8.32 13.16
C LYS A 95 -35.44 -7.90 11.74
N ARG A 96 -34.50 -7.86 10.80
CA ARG A 96 -34.76 -7.53 9.39
C ARG A 96 -35.31 -8.67 8.54
N GLY A 97 -35.05 -9.92 8.94
CA GLY A 97 -35.59 -11.11 8.24
C GLY A 97 -36.98 -11.55 8.71
N ASN A 98 -37.43 -11.06 9.86
CA ASN A 98 -38.77 -11.30 10.42
C ASN A 98 -39.76 -10.14 10.15
N ALA A 99 -39.41 -9.22 9.25
CA ALA A 99 -40.23 -8.08 8.82
C ALA A 99 -40.71 -8.30 7.38
#